data_AF-A0A533N9Z9-F1
#
_entry.id   AF-A0A533N9Z9-F1
#
_cell.length_a   1.000
_cell.length_b   1.000
_cell.length_c   1.000
_cell.angle_alpha   90.00
_cell.angle_beta   90.00
_cell.angle_gamma   90.00
#
_symmetry.space_group_name_H-M   'P 1'
#
loop_
_entity.id
_entity.type
_entity.pdbx_description
1 polymer ?
#
loop_
_entity_poly.entity_id
_entity_poly.type
_entity_poly.pdbx_seq_one_letter_code
_entity_poly.pdbx_strand_id
1 'polypeptide(L)'
;MVKKYTRKGHKTRSAGRFGVRYGRKNRKLVADIEERMRQGYKCPRCGMIAIRRIGTGIWNCRKCDHTFAGGTYQPHSSVGLAAVRSVKKAMEPDTLLKQTDWKIPISKKRKDEQNDELKINLTEDISENVSEDVSENISEDVSENISEDISENVSEDISENISEDISEDQSIR
;
A
#
# COMPACT_ATOMS: atom_id res chain seq x y z
N MET A 1 29.28 23.01 -8.47
CA MET A 1 30.49 23.06 -9.33
C MET A 1 30.28 24.08 -10.45
N VAL A 2 30.75 25.32 -10.25
CA VAL A 2 30.62 26.40 -11.25
C VAL A 2 31.58 26.09 -12.40
N LYS A 3 31.04 25.90 -13.62
CA LYS A 3 31.86 25.68 -14.82
C LYS A 3 32.74 26.91 -15.06
N LYS A 4 34.04 26.80 -14.77
CA LYS A 4 35.04 27.83 -15.09
C LYS A 4 35.12 27.99 -16.62
N TYR A 5 34.67 29.13 -17.12
CA TYR A 5 34.87 29.51 -18.52
C TYR A 5 36.35 29.90 -18.70
N THR A 6 37.11 29.12 -19.47
CA THR A 6 38.42 29.56 -19.96
C THR A 6 38.20 30.76 -20.89
N ARG A 7 39.09 31.77 -20.85
CA ARG A 7 38.92 33.11 -21.46
C ARG A 7 38.68 33.12 -22.99
N LYS A 8 38.80 31.99 -23.69
CA LYS A 8 38.35 31.74 -25.07
C LYS A 8 37.66 30.37 -25.19
N GLY A 9 36.66 30.11 -24.35
CA GLY A 9 35.79 28.93 -24.50
C GLY A 9 35.08 28.94 -25.87
N HIS A 10 34.83 27.76 -26.43
CA HIS A 10 34.15 27.54 -27.73
C HIS A 10 32.80 28.29 -27.80
N LYS A 11 32.83 29.58 -28.19
CA LYS A 11 31.64 30.42 -28.40
C LYS A 11 30.66 29.79 -29.39
N THR A 12 31.18 28.91 -30.26
CA THR A 12 30.46 28.25 -31.34
C THR A 12 29.88 26.87 -30.98
N ARG A 13 30.15 26.34 -29.77
CA ARG A 13 29.64 25.02 -29.31
C ARG A 13 29.79 23.93 -30.40
N SER A 14 28.77 23.08 -30.59
CA SER A 14 28.75 22.03 -31.62
C SER A 14 28.64 22.55 -33.06
N ALA A 15 28.26 23.83 -33.24
CA ALA A 15 28.19 24.49 -34.53
C ALA A 15 29.57 24.93 -35.06
N GLY A 16 30.65 24.72 -34.28
CA GLY A 16 32.03 24.88 -34.75
C GLY A 16 32.36 24.02 -35.98
N ARG A 17 31.70 22.86 -36.14
CA ARG A 17 31.87 21.96 -37.31
C ARG A 17 31.57 22.63 -38.65
N PHE A 18 30.78 23.69 -38.64
CA PHE A 18 30.37 24.41 -39.85
C PHE A 18 31.40 25.44 -40.31
N GLY A 19 32.46 25.68 -39.52
CA GLY A 19 33.47 26.69 -39.81
C GLY A 19 32.86 28.08 -39.92
N VAL A 20 33.23 28.82 -40.97
CA VAL A 20 32.78 30.20 -41.24
C VAL A 20 31.43 30.29 -41.95
N ARG A 21 30.87 29.15 -42.41
CA ARG A 21 29.68 29.11 -43.29
C ARG A 21 28.35 29.29 -42.54
N TYR A 22 27.28 29.54 -43.30
CA TYR A 22 25.86 29.56 -42.89
C TYR A 22 25.40 30.69 -41.94
N GLY A 23 26.28 31.61 -41.55
CA GLY A 23 25.92 32.80 -40.77
C GLY A 23 25.69 32.55 -39.27
N ARG A 24 25.43 33.61 -38.49
CA ARG A 24 25.33 33.55 -37.02
C ARG A 24 24.04 32.87 -36.54
N LYS A 25 22.89 33.25 -37.09
CA LYS A 25 21.56 32.80 -36.63
C LYS A 25 21.41 31.28 -36.74
N ASN A 26 21.71 30.72 -37.92
CA ASN A 26 21.59 29.29 -38.17
C ASN A 26 22.52 28.47 -37.26
N ARG A 27 23.79 28.88 -37.15
CA ARG A 27 24.75 28.22 -36.25
C ARG A 27 24.31 28.25 -34.79
N LYS A 28 23.76 29.38 -34.33
CA LYS A 28 23.25 29.50 -32.95
C LYS A 28 22.06 28.55 -32.72
N LEU A 29 21.07 28.55 -33.61
CA LEU A 29 19.90 27.69 -33.49
C LEU A 29 20.27 26.20 -33.47
N VAL A 30 21.16 25.78 -34.38
CA VAL A 30 21.63 24.38 -34.41
C VAL A 30 22.38 24.03 -33.12
N ALA A 31 23.26 24.90 -32.63
CA ALA A 31 23.95 24.68 -31.36
C ALA A 31 22.96 24.53 -30.19
N ASP A 32 21.96 25.41 -30.09
CA ASP A 32 20.96 25.39 -29.02
C ASP A 32 20.03 24.15 -29.11
N ILE A 33 19.70 23.69 -30.32
CA ILE A 33 18.92 22.46 -30.54
C ILE A 33 19.73 21.22 -30.14
N GLU A 34 20.98 21.14 -30.59
CA GLU A 34 21.82 19.99 -30.33
C GLU A 34 22.28 19.89 -28.87
N GLU A 35 22.47 21.02 -28.20
CA GLU A 35 22.77 21.05 -26.77
C GLU A 35 21.61 20.47 -25.95
N ARG A 36 20.37 20.88 -26.27
CA ARG A 36 19.17 20.28 -25.67
C ARG A 36 19.09 18.79 -26.01
N MET A 37 19.29 18.41 -27.28
CA MET A 37 19.22 17.01 -27.71
C MET A 37 20.25 16.10 -27.02
N ARG A 38 21.46 16.60 -26.74
CA ARG A 38 22.52 15.84 -26.07
C ARG A 38 22.45 15.91 -24.54
N GLN A 39 21.51 16.68 -23.99
CA GLN A 39 21.28 16.72 -22.55
C GLN A 39 20.86 15.33 -22.05
N GLY A 40 21.26 14.99 -20.83
CA GLY A 40 20.80 13.76 -20.19
C GLY A 40 19.32 13.87 -19.83
N TYR A 41 18.51 12.92 -20.30
CA TYR A 41 17.09 12.81 -19.98
C TYR A 41 16.80 11.57 -19.13
N LYS A 42 15.82 11.68 -18.23
CA LYS A 42 15.34 10.59 -17.37
C LYS A 42 14.48 9.61 -18.18
N CYS A 43 14.77 8.32 -18.08
CA CYS A 43 13.97 7.27 -18.70
C CYS A 43 12.59 7.14 -18.05
N PRO A 44 11.49 7.00 -18.82
CA PRO A 44 10.16 6.76 -18.25
C PRO A 44 10.02 5.41 -17.55
N ARG A 45 10.85 4.41 -17.91
CA ARG A 45 10.78 3.05 -17.35
C ARG A 45 11.65 2.87 -16.11
N CYS A 46 12.91 3.29 -16.15
CA CYS A 46 13.88 3.05 -15.07
C CYS A 46 14.31 4.31 -14.30
N GLY A 47 13.86 5.52 -14.69
CA GLY A 47 14.18 6.78 -14.03
C GLY A 47 15.62 7.29 -14.21
N MET A 48 16.56 6.44 -14.65
CA MET A 48 17.96 6.81 -14.87
C MET A 48 18.15 7.79 -16.03
N ILE A 49 19.17 8.66 -15.91
CA ILE A 49 19.55 9.65 -16.93
C ILE A 49 20.42 8.96 -18.00
N ALA A 50 19.81 8.12 -18.82
CA ALA A 50 20.52 7.26 -19.77
C ALA A 50 19.91 7.22 -21.17
N ILE A 51 19.01 8.14 -21.50
CA ILE A 51 18.39 8.21 -22.83
C ILE A 51 19.40 8.73 -23.88
N ARG A 52 19.39 8.12 -25.06
CA ARG A 52 20.08 8.57 -26.28
C ARG A 52 19.11 8.57 -27.45
N ARG A 53 19.28 9.53 -28.36
CA ARG A 53 18.59 9.55 -29.65
C ARG A 53 19.21 8.55 -30.62
N ILE A 54 18.40 7.67 -31.20
CA ILE A 54 18.82 6.76 -32.28
C ILE A 54 18.56 7.42 -33.63
N GLY A 55 17.35 7.94 -33.83
CA GLY A 55 16.90 8.49 -35.11
C GLY A 55 15.97 9.69 -34.95
N THR A 56 15.25 10.03 -36.00
CA THR A 56 14.23 11.09 -35.99
C THR A 56 13.03 10.67 -35.14
N GLY A 57 12.88 11.26 -33.96
CA GLY A 57 11.77 10.97 -33.05
C GLY A 57 11.89 9.64 -32.28
N ILE A 58 12.96 8.87 -32.49
CA ILE A 58 13.19 7.58 -31.84
C ILE A 58 14.27 7.72 -30.77
N TRP A 59 13.91 7.40 -29.53
CA TRP A 59 14.77 7.46 -28.36
C TRP A 59 14.91 6.08 -27.72
N ASN A 60 16.10 5.78 -27.21
CA ASN A 60 16.40 4.53 -26.53
C ASN A 60 17.11 4.80 -25.21
N CYS A 61 16.78 4.04 -24.18
CA CYS A 61 17.50 4.05 -22.92
C CYS A 61 18.65 3.03 -22.94
N ARG A 62 19.88 3.48 -22.72
CA ARG A 62 21.07 2.59 -22.68
C ARG A 62 21.11 1.62 -21.49
N LYS A 63 20.20 1.76 -20.52
CA LYS A 63 20.19 0.97 -19.28
C LYS A 63 19.15 -0.15 -19.29
N CYS A 64 17.99 0.08 -19.88
CA CYS A 64 16.88 -0.88 -19.89
C CYS A 64 16.35 -1.17 -21.30
N ASP A 65 17.06 -0.70 -22.33
CA ASP A 65 16.78 -0.83 -23.77
C ASP A 65 15.37 -0.45 -24.21
N HIS A 66 14.65 0.30 -23.39
CA HIS A 66 13.33 0.78 -23.74
C HIS A 66 13.41 1.83 -24.86
N THR A 67 12.87 1.47 -26.01
CA THR A 67 12.68 2.36 -27.16
C THR A 67 11.31 3.01 -27.10
N PHE A 68 11.25 4.33 -27.26
CA PHE A 68 9.99 5.05 -27.28
C PHE A 68 10.02 6.17 -28.32
N ALA A 69 8.82 6.55 -28.77
CA ALA A 69 8.62 7.68 -29.66
C ALA A 69 8.54 8.99 -28.86
N GLY A 70 9.18 10.03 -29.37
CA GLY A 70 9.21 11.35 -28.76
C GLY A 70 9.34 12.45 -29.81
N GLY A 71 9.65 13.67 -29.37
CA GLY A 71 9.97 14.75 -30.29
C GLY A 71 11.28 14.51 -31.05
N THR A 72 11.46 15.20 -32.18
CA THR A 72 12.61 15.01 -33.07
C THR A 72 13.95 15.32 -32.40
N TYR A 73 14.00 16.35 -31.55
CA TYR A 73 15.23 16.81 -30.87
C TYR A 73 15.12 16.82 -29.35
N GLN A 74 13.94 16.54 -28.80
CA GLN A 74 13.69 16.39 -27.36
C GLN A 74 12.75 15.19 -27.15
N PRO A 75 12.96 14.34 -26.13
CA PRO A 75 12.12 13.15 -25.92
C PRO A 75 10.67 13.50 -25.60
N HIS A 76 10.42 14.65 -24.96
CA HIS A 76 9.08 15.16 -24.70
C HIS A 76 8.89 16.52 -25.38
N SER A 77 7.81 16.65 -26.15
CA SER A 77 7.38 17.92 -26.74
C SER A 77 6.27 18.55 -25.89
N SER A 78 6.10 19.88 -25.99
CA SER A 78 5.01 20.59 -25.30
C SER A 78 3.62 20.04 -25.68
N VAL A 79 3.43 19.78 -26.97
CA VAL A 79 2.18 19.22 -27.52
C VAL A 79 1.96 17.79 -27.05
N GLY A 80 3.00 16.94 -27.07
CA GLY A 80 2.90 15.56 -26.58
C GLY A 80 2.56 15.48 -25.09
N LEU A 81 3.17 16.35 -24.28
CA LEU A 81 2.83 16.45 -22.85
C LEU A 81 1.40 16.94 -22.62
N ALA A 82 0.87 17.82 -23.47
CA ALA A 82 -0.50 18.28 -23.36
C ALA A 82 -1.50 17.15 -23.67
N ALA A 83 -1.25 16.36 -24.72
CA ALA A 83 -2.08 15.20 -25.08
C ALA A 83 -2.08 14.13 -23.99
N VAL A 84 -0.91 13.81 -23.41
CA VAL A 84 -0.83 12.86 -22.28
C VAL A 84 -1.61 13.38 -21.08
N ARG A 85 -1.55 14.68 -20.80
CA ARG A 85 -2.31 15.30 -19.70
C ARG A 85 -3.82 15.25 -19.92
N SER A 86 -4.31 15.49 -21.14
CA SER A 86 -5.75 15.42 -21.44
C SER A 86 -6.28 13.98 -21.35
N VAL A 87 -5.51 13.00 -21.86
CA VAL A 87 -5.88 11.59 -21.75
C VAL A 87 -5.89 11.15 -20.29
N LYS A 88 -4.86 11.50 -19.51
CA LYS A 88 -4.81 11.19 -18.08
C LYS A 88 -6.02 11.76 -17.34
N LYS A 89 -6.38 13.02 -17.61
CA LYS A 89 -7.55 13.67 -17.01
C LYS A 89 -8.87 12.97 -17.38
N ALA A 90 -8.98 12.44 -18.59
CA ALA A 90 -10.17 11.70 -19.03
C ALA A 90 -10.24 10.26 -18.48
N MET A 91 -9.09 9.65 -18.20
CA MET A 91 -9.01 8.29 -17.62
C MET A 91 -9.13 8.26 -16.10
N GLU A 92 -8.91 9.38 -15.39
CA GLU A 92 -9.13 9.43 -13.94
C GLU A 92 -10.62 9.22 -13.65
N PRO A 93 -11.02 8.09 -13.00
CA PRO A 93 -12.43 7.73 -12.81
C PRO A 93 -13.17 8.58 -11.77
N ASP A 94 -12.66 9.77 -11.41
CA ASP A 94 -13.14 10.55 -10.25
C ASP A 94 -13.24 12.07 -10.53
N THR A 95 -13.83 12.45 -11.67
CA THR A 95 -14.41 13.81 -11.79
C THR A 95 -15.80 13.91 -11.17
N LEU A 96 -16.40 12.81 -10.70
CA LEU A 96 -17.70 12.83 -10.01
C LEU A 96 -17.59 12.97 -8.48
N LEU A 97 -16.41 12.79 -7.88
CA LEU A 97 -16.22 12.94 -6.43
C LEU A 97 -15.69 14.30 -5.99
N LYS A 98 -15.27 15.17 -6.92
CA LYS A 98 -14.81 16.54 -6.60
C LYS A 98 -15.94 17.59 -6.58
N GLN A 99 -17.17 17.19 -6.94
CA GLN A 99 -18.32 18.09 -6.97
C GLN A 99 -19.18 18.03 -5.70
N THR A 100 -18.91 17.09 -4.80
CA THR A 100 -19.54 17.02 -3.47
C THR A 100 -18.57 17.39 -2.36
N ASP A 101 -17.74 18.42 -2.56
CA ASP A 101 -17.13 19.19 -1.47
C ASP A 101 -17.90 20.51 -1.29
N TRP A 102 -19.23 20.47 -1.37
CA TRP A 102 -20.03 21.43 -0.62
C TRP A 102 -20.33 20.76 0.71
N LYS A 103 -19.85 21.35 1.81
CA LYS A 103 -20.16 20.92 3.16
C LYS A 103 -21.68 20.75 3.30
N ILE A 104 -22.14 19.50 3.35
CA ILE A 104 -23.46 19.16 3.89
C ILE A 104 -23.22 18.87 5.38
N PRO A 105 -23.54 19.78 6.31
CA PRO A 105 -23.77 19.37 7.68
C PRO A 105 -25.08 18.56 7.68
N ILE A 106 -25.20 17.57 8.58
CA ILE A 106 -26.37 16.70 8.84
C ILE A 106 -26.13 15.25 8.37
N SER A 107 -25.67 14.41 9.32
CA SER A 107 -26.12 13.03 9.62
C SER A 107 -25.04 12.04 10.10
N LYS A 108 -23.75 12.41 10.14
CA LYS A 108 -22.70 11.51 10.69
C LYS A 108 -22.73 11.39 12.22
N LYS A 109 -23.20 12.42 12.93
CA LYS A 109 -23.32 12.39 14.41
C LYS A 109 -24.16 11.21 14.92
N ARG A 110 -25.29 10.95 14.26
CA ARG A 110 -26.25 9.92 14.68
C ARG A 110 -25.73 8.48 14.51
N LYS A 111 -24.85 8.22 13.54
CA LYS A 111 -24.32 6.87 13.29
C LYS A 111 -23.19 6.53 14.25
N ASP A 112 -22.35 7.50 14.58
CA ASP A 112 -21.25 7.28 15.51
C ASP A 112 -21.78 7.26 16.96
N GLU A 113 -22.73 8.13 17.33
CA GLU A 113 -23.45 8.07 18.62
C GLU A 113 -24.25 6.77 18.79
N GLN A 114 -25.02 6.33 17.79
CA GLN A 114 -25.73 5.04 17.89
C GLN A 114 -24.78 3.84 17.95
N ASN A 115 -23.62 3.91 17.31
CA ASN A 115 -22.66 2.80 17.31
C ASN A 115 -21.86 2.73 18.63
N ASP A 116 -21.66 3.87 19.30
CA ASP A 116 -21.07 3.93 20.63
C ASP A 116 -22.09 3.55 21.72
N GLU A 117 -23.37 3.95 21.59
CA GLU A 117 -24.47 3.48 22.46
C GLU A 117 -24.73 1.98 22.30
N LEU A 118 -24.75 1.45 21.07
CA LEU A 118 -24.89 0.00 20.81
C LEU A 118 -23.68 -0.79 21.31
N LYS A 119 -22.48 -0.21 21.26
CA LYS A 119 -21.29 -0.85 21.83
C LYS A 119 -21.36 -0.93 23.34
N ILE A 120 -21.77 0.15 24.01
CA ILE A 120 -21.85 0.19 25.47
C ILE A 120 -22.89 -0.81 25.97
N ASN A 121 -24.11 -0.81 25.40
CA ASN A 121 -25.16 -1.75 25.81
C ASN A 121 -24.79 -3.21 25.52
N LEU A 122 -24.19 -3.51 24.37
CA LEU A 122 -23.76 -4.88 24.06
C LEU A 122 -22.62 -5.34 24.98
N THR A 123 -21.77 -4.44 25.48
CA THR A 123 -20.69 -4.82 26.41
C THR A 123 -21.15 -4.93 27.85
N GLU A 124 -22.05 -4.05 28.32
CA GLU A 124 -22.59 -4.10 29.68
C GLU A 124 -23.54 -5.29 29.83
N ASP A 125 -24.52 -5.45 28.94
CA ASP A 125 -25.53 -6.54 29.02
C ASP A 125 -24.90 -7.93 28.83
N ILE A 126 -23.87 -8.08 27.98
CA ILE A 126 -23.18 -9.37 27.86
C ILE A 126 -22.30 -9.63 29.08
N SER A 127 -21.67 -8.60 29.66
CA SER A 127 -20.77 -8.80 30.80
C SER A 127 -21.53 -9.10 32.10
N GLU A 128 -22.65 -8.42 32.37
CA GLU A 128 -23.45 -8.65 33.58
C GLU A 128 -24.20 -9.98 33.47
N ASN A 129 -24.97 -10.23 32.39
CA ASN A 129 -25.78 -11.44 32.29
C ASN A 129 -24.95 -12.72 32.12
N VAL A 130 -23.87 -12.71 31.32
CA VAL A 130 -23.03 -13.93 31.18
C VAL A 130 -22.25 -14.20 32.47
N SER A 131 -21.91 -13.18 33.26
CA SER A 131 -21.23 -13.40 34.55
C SER A 131 -22.18 -13.92 35.63
N GLU A 132 -23.40 -13.38 35.72
CA GLU A 132 -24.42 -13.84 36.67
C GLU A 132 -24.93 -15.24 36.29
N ASP A 133 -25.32 -15.50 35.04
CA ASP A 133 -25.86 -16.80 34.63
C ASP A 133 -24.83 -17.94 34.68
N VAL A 134 -23.55 -17.68 34.35
CA VAL A 134 -22.49 -18.69 34.42
C VAL A 134 -22.04 -18.94 35.85
N SER A 135 -22.08 -17.92 36.72
CA SER A 135 -21.66 -18.09 38.11
C SER A 135 -22.73 -18.72 38.99
N GLU A 136 -24.01 -18.37 38.84
CA GLU A 136 -25.08 -18.99 39.61
C GLU A 136 -25.42 -20.40 39.08
N ASN A 137 -25.67 -20.57 37.77
CA ASN A 137 -26.18 -21.87 37.30
C ASN A 137 -25.11 -22.96 37.16
N ILE A 138 -23.90 -22.66 36.66
CA ILE A 138 -22.87 -23.70 36.49
C ILE A 138 -22.26 -24.07 37.85
N SER A 139 -22.14 -23.14 38.80
CA SER A 139 -21.55 -23.47 40.09
C SER A 139 -22.49 -24.27 40.99
N GLU A 140 -23.80 -23.97 40.97
CA GLU A 140 -24.81 -24.75 41.70
C GLU A 140 -24.97 -26.15 41.07
N ASP A 141 -25.14 -26.26 39.74
CA ASP A 141 -25.31 -27.57 39.08
C ASP A 141 -24.07 -28.48 39.19
N VAL A 142 -22.85 -27.92 39.09
CA VAL A 142 -21.60 -28.70 39.21
C VAL A 142 -21.31 -29.08 40.66
N SER A 143 -21.66 -28.24 41.63
CA SER A 143 -21.39 -28.55 43.04
C SER A 143 -22.41 -29.51 43.64
N GLU A 144 -23.69 -29.40 43.33
CA GLU A 144 -24.71 -30.32 43.85
C GLU A 144 -24.64 -31.68 43.13
N ASN A 145 -24.64 -31.73 41.80
CA ASN A 145 -24.74 -33.03 41.10
C ASN A 145 -23.44 -33.84 41.09
N ILE A 146 -22.26 -33.22 40.85
CA ILE A 146 -21.00 -33.98 40.79
C ILE A 146 -20.56 -34.42 42.19
N SER A 147 -20.85 -33.63 43.24
CA SER A 147 -20.46 -34.03 44.59
C SER A 147 -21.35 -35.14 45.15
N GLU A 148 -22.67 -35.10 44.90
CA GLU A 148 -23.58 -36.18 45.28
C GLU A 148 -23.25 -37.47 44.50
N ASP A 149 -23.12 -37.42 43.16
CA ASP A 149 -22.83 -38.60 42.33
C ASP A 149 -21.47 -39.25 42.63
N ILE A 150 -20.41 -38.46 42.88
CA ILE A 150 -19.10 -39.00 43.25
C ILE A 150 -19.13 -39.57 44.66
N SER A 151 -19.84 -38.92 45.59
CA SER A 151 -19.86 -39.38 46.98
C SER A 151 -20.66 -40.66 47.17
N GLU A 152 -21.80 -40.83 46.51
CA GLU A 152 -22.62 -42.04 46.66
C GLU A 152 -22.03 -43.21 45.86
N ASN A 153 -21.67 -43.02 44.58
CA ASN A 153 -21.23 -44.16 43.75
C ASN A 153 -19.81 -44.62 44.06
N VAL A 154 -18.85 -43.71 44.26
CA VAL A 154 -17.44 -44.10 44.50
C VAL A 154 -17.27 -44.65 45.92
N SER A 155 -18.06 -44.20 46.89
CA SER A 155 -17.97 -44.74 48.26
C SER A 155 -18.63 -46.12 48.38
N GLU A 156 -19.78 -46.35 47.73
CA GLU A 156 -20.41 -47.67 47.70
C GLU A 156 -19.54 -48.68 46.95
N ASP A 157 -19.04 -48.35 45.74
CA ASP A 157 -18.19 -49.25 44.95
C ASP A 157 -16.87 -49.60 45.66
N ILE A 158 -16.21 -48.64 46.30
CA ILE A 158 -14.96 -48.90 47.02
C ILE A 158 -15.22 -49.73 48.28
N SER A 159 -16.35 -49.52 48.96
CA SER A 159 -16.68 -50.25 50.18
C SER A 159 -17.04 -51.71 49.91
N GLU A 160 -17.81 -52.00 48.86
CA GLU A 160 -18.17 -53.38 48.49
C GLU A 160 -16.95 -54.15 47.98
N ASN A 161 -16.14 -53.57 47.09
CA ASN A 161 -14.97 -54.25 46.52
C ASN A 161 -13.85 -54.52 47.56
N ILE A 162 -13.54 -53.57 48.45
CA ILE A 162 -12.54 -53.80 49.50
C ILE A 162 -13.02 -54.84 50.52
N SER A 163 -14.32 -54.91 50.79
CA SER A 163 -14.88 -55.87 51.73
C SER A 163 -14.85 -57.32 51.19
N GLU A 164 -15.11 -57.52 49.89
CA GLU A 164 -14.97 -58.83 49.25
C GLU A 164 -13.51 -59.27 49.17
N ASP A 165 -12.59 -58.39 48.73
CA ASP A 165 -11.17 -58.72 48.56
C ASP A 165 -10.45 -59.08 49.88
N ILE A 166 -10.81 -58.42 51.00
CA ILE A 166 -10.24 -58.73 52.32
C ILE A 166 -10.83 -60.03 52.91
N SER A 167 -12.08 -60.37 52.56
CA SER A 167 -12.72 -61.59 53.04
C SER A 167 -12.16 -62.85 52.37
N GLU A 168 -11.70 -62.76 51.13
CA GLU A 168 -11.07 -63.88 50.41
C GLU A 168 -9.61 -64.14 50.85
N ASP A 169 -8.83 -63.09 51.15
CA ASP A 169 -7.41 -63.23 51.53
C ASP A 169 -7.20 -63.80 52.96
N GLN A 170 -8.22 -63.75 53.83
CA GLN A 170 -8.17 -64.37 55.16
C GLN A 170 -8.59 -65.85 55.17
N SER A 171 -9.08 -66.41 54.06
CA SER A 171 -9.40 -67.85 53.93
C SER A 171 -8.18 -68.69 53.47
N ILE A 172 -7.06 -68.08 53.09
CA ILE A 172 -5.88 -68.76 52.51
C ILE A 172 -4.66 -68.75 53.47
N ARG A 173 -4.83 -68.34 54.74
CA ARG A 173 -3.80 -68.45 55.78
C ARG A 173 -4.26 -69.17 57.04
#